data_AF-D5T050-F1
#
_entry.id   AF-D5T050-F1
#
_cell.length_a   1.000
_cell.length_b   1.000
_cell.length_c   1.000
_cell.angle_alpha   90.00
_cell.angle_beta   90.00
_cell.angle_gamma   90.00
#
_symmetry.space_group_name_H-M   'P 1'
#
loop_
_entity.id
_entity.type
_entity.pdbx_description
1 polymer ?
#
loop_
_entity_poly.entity_id
_entity_poly.type
_entity_poly.pdbx_seq_one_letter_code
_entity_poly.pdbx_strand_id
1 'polypeptide(L)'
;MNEKKFLKVAQKENRDEGKLSELKNMTAVHYVMLLLAWLFIFTVRLFQHERTDDLFFMILFLALGHELYMLKKKNSFVTIITVIILVVANVTAVWSLFV
;
A
#
# COMPACT_ATOMS: atom_id res chain seq x y z
N MET A 1 39.25 -26.39 1.79
CA MET A 1 38.10 -25.46 1.91
C MET A 1 37.30 -25.87 3.13
N ASN A 2 37.11 -24.99 4.11
CA ASN A 2 36.65 -25.38 5.46
C ASN A 2 35.11 -25.48 5.48
N GLU A 3 34.56 -26.68 5.26
CA GLU A 3 33.11 -26.97 5.17
C GLU A 3 32.28 -26.35 6.30
N LYS A 4 32.85 -26.27 7.51
CA LYS A 4 32.22 -25.63 8.68
C LYS A 4 31.92 -24.14 8.47
N LYS A 5 32.73 -23.45 7.66
CA LYS A 5 32.54 -22.04 7.32
C LYS A 5 31.41 -21.87 6.31
N PHE A 6 31.25 -22.81 5.38
CA PHE A 6 30.19 -22.81 4.37
C PHE A 6 28.82 -23.11 4.99
N LEU A 7 28.74 -24.11 5.86
CA LEU A 7 27.51 -24.46 6.59
C LEU A 7 27.02 -23.33 7.51
N LYS A 8 27.93 -22.58 8.15
CA LYS A 8 27.56 -21.41 8.97
C LYS A 8 27.01 -20.25 8.14
N VAL A 9 27.53 -20.03 6.94
CA VAL A 9 27.03 -18.98 6.03
C VAL A 9 25.65 -19.36 5.52
N ALA A 10 25.46 -20.62 5.08
CA ALA A 10 24.16 -21.12 4.63
C ALA A 10 23.09 -21.08 5.73
N GLN A 11 23.43 -21.43 6.98
CA GLN A 11 22.49 -21.33 8.10
C GLN A 11 22.14 -19.88 8.48
N LYS A 12 23.04 -18.93 8.19
CA LYS A 12 22.80 -17.50 8.45
C LYS A 12 21.85 -16.92 7.40
N GLU A 13 22.08 -17.22 6.12
CA GLU A 13 21.16 -16.84 5.04
C GLU A 13 19.75 -17.42 5.25
N ASN A 14 19.65 -18.71 5.57
CA ASN A 14 18.33 -19.36 5.76
C ASN A 14 17.54 -18.77 6.95
N ARG A 15 18.25 -18.29 8.00
CA ARG A 15 17.61 -17.58 9.12
C ARG A 15 17.21 -16.15 8.77
N ASP A 16 18.01 -15.46 7.96
CA ASP A 16 17.70 -14.10 7.52
C ASP A 16 16.51 -14.11 6.52
N GLU A 17 16.41 -15.11 5.65
CA GLU A 17 15.25 -15.35 4.79
C GLU A 17 13.98 -15.66 5.60
N GLY A 18 14.08 -16.48 6.64
CA GLY A 18 12.96 -16.78 7.54
C GLY A 18 12.43 -15.54 8.27
N LYS A 19 13.32 -14.68 8.77
CA LYS A 19 12.94 -13.41 9.43
C LYS A 19 12.37 -12.39 8.46
N LEU A 20 12.91 -12.29 7.24
CA LEU A 20 12.35 -11.44 6.18
C LEU A 20 10.95 -11.90 5.78
N SER A 21 10.73 -13.22 5.69
CA SER A 21 9.43 -13.81 5.42
C SER A 21 8.42 -13.47 6.53
N GLU A 22 8.78 -13.68 7.80
CA GLU A 22 7.91 -13.34 8.94
C GLU A 22 7.59 -11.84 9.00
N LEU A 23 8.57 -10.96 8.82
CA LEU A 23 8.34 -9.51 8.82
C LEU A 23 7.43 -9.07 7.66
N LYS A 24 7.63 -9.64 6.47
CA LYS A 24 6.78 -9.38 5.31
C LYS A 24 5.34 -9.88 5.56
N ASN A 25 5.18 -11.01 6.23
CA ASN A 25 3.88 -11.57 6.58
C ASN A 25 3.16 -10.73 7.65
N MET A 26 3.86 -10.30 8.71
CA MET A 26 3.29 -9.39 9.71
C MET A 26 2.85 -8.07 9.08
N THR A 27 3.66 -7.51 8.17
CA THR A 27 3.34 -6.27 7.45
C THR A 27 2.11 -6.46 6.56
N ALA A 28 2.00 -7.60 5.87
CA ALA A 28 0.82 -7.94 5.05
C ALA A 28 -0.45 -8.10 5.89
N VAL A 29 -0.37 -8.80 7.03
CA VAL A 29 -1.52 -8.98 7.94
C VAL A 29 -2.01 -7.63 8.48
N HIS A 30 -1.11 -6.74 8.91
CA HIS A 30 -1.49 -5.40 9.38
C HIS A 30 -2.13 -4.58 8.26
N TYR A 31 -1.61 -4.67 7.04
CA TYR A 31 -2.18 -3.97 5.89
C TYR A 31 -3.60 -4.46 5.55
N VAL A 32 -3.82 -5.79 5.56
CA VAL A 32 -5.14 -6.39 5.34
C VAL A 32 -6.12 -5.99 6.45
N MET A 33 -5.67 -6.00 7.71
CA MET A 33 -6.49 -5.59 8.85
C MET A 33 -6.89 -4.11 8.76
N LEU A 34 -5.96 -3.24 8.34
CA LEU A 34 -6.23 -1.83 8.09
C LEU A 34 -7.30 -1.66 6.99
N LEU A 35 -7.14 -2.34 5.84
CA LEU A 35 -8.11 -2.31 4.75
C LEU A 35 -9.50 -2.80 5.19
N LEU A 36 -9.56 -3.84 6.03
CA LEU A 36 -10.81 -4.39 6.53
C LEU A 36 -11.53 -3.39 7.46
N ALA A 37 -10.80 -2.78 8.39
CA ALA A 37 -11.34 -1.74 9.27
C ALA A 37 -11.88 -0.56 8.45
N TRP A 38 -11.15 -0.21 7.40
CA TRP A 38 -11.48 0.88 6.50
C TRP A 38 -12.75 0.59 5.68
N LEU A 39 -12.90 -0.64 5.16
CA LEU A 39 -14.14 -1.11 4.53
C LEU A 39 -15.33 -1.06 5.49
N PHE A 40 -15.11 -1.39 6.76
CA PHE A 40 -16.15 -1.39 7.79
C PHE A 40 -16.65 0.04 8.07
N ILE A 41 -15.74 0.99 8.27
CA ILE A 41 -16.07 2.41 8.47
C ILE A 41 -16.81 2.96 7.24
N PHE A 42 -16.32 2.65 6.03
CA PHE A 42 -16.96 3.06 4.79
C PHE A 42 -18.41 2.57 4.71
N THR A 43 -18.62 1.28 5.00
CA THR A 43 -19.95 0.66 4.95
C THR A 43 -20.89 1.31 5.97
N VAL A 44 -20.44 1.48 7.22
CA VAL A 44 -21.24 2.11 8.29
C VAL A 44 -21.65 3.53 7.91
N ARG A 45 -20.72 4.35 7.40
CA ARG A 45 -21.02 5.72 6.96
C ARG A 45 -21.98 5.79 5.78
N LEU A 46 -21.87 4.85 4.85
CA LEU A 46 -22.77 4.74 3.71
C LEU A 46 -24.21 4.43 4.18
N PHE A 47 -24.39 3.55 5.16
CA PHE A 47 -25.69 3.31 5.79
C PHE A 47 -26.20 4.52 6.57
N GLN A 48 -25.33 5.28 7.22
CA GLN A 48 -25.69 6.49 7.98
C GLN A 48 -25.89 7.74 7.11
N HIS A 49 -25.70 7.64 5.79
CA HIS A 49 -25.77 8.77 4.85
C HIS A 49 -24.84 9.93 5.23
N GLU A 50 -23.73 9.62 5.90
CA GLU A 50 -22.69 10.59 6.21
C GLU A 50 -21.83 10.89 4.97
N ARG A 51 -21.19 12.05 4.92
CA ARG A 51 -20.20 12.37 3.88
C ARG A 51 -19.11 11.30 3.87
N THR A 52 -18.92 10.66 2.71
CA THR A 52 -17.87 9.66 2.46
C THR A 52 -16.68 10.24 1.68
N ASP A 53 -16.68 11.55 1.43
CA ASP A 53 -15.69 12.24 0.61
C ASP A 53 -14.26 12.07 1.17
N ASP A 54 -14.14 11.99 2.50
CA ASP A 54 -12.87 11.83 3.22
C ASP A 54 -12.32 10.42 3.06
N LEU A 55 -13.20 9.43 3.10
CA LEU A 55 -12.86 8.05 2.79
C LEU A 55 -12.44 7.96 1.31
N PHE A 56 -13.26 8.47 0.40
CA PHE A 56 -12.96 8.41 -1.04
C PHE A 56 -11.61 9.03 -1.38
N PHE A 57 -11.27 10.16 -0.74
CA PHE A 57 -9.95 10.77 -0.83
C PHE A 57 -8.82 9.82 -0.39
N MET A 58 -8.99 9.08 0.71
CA MET A 58 -7.98 8.13 1.18
C MET A 58 -7.76 6.97 0.19
N ILE A 59 -8.80 6.48 -0.51
CA ILE A 59 -8.64 5.48 -1.59
C ILE A 59 -7.82 6.08 -2.74
N LEU A 60 -8.17 7.29 -3.17
CA LEU A 60 -7.45 7.98 -4.26
C LEU A 60 -5.98 8.22 -3.90
N PHE A 61 -5.71 8.54 -2.64
CA PHE A 61 -4.35 8.74 -2.14
C PHE A 61 -3.57 7.42 -2.09
N LEU A 62 -4.20 6.34 -1.65
CA LEU A 62 -3.61 4.99 -1.65
C LEU A 62 -3.27 4.54 -3.08
N ALA A 63 -4.20 4.72 -4.02
CA ALA A 63 -4.01 4.39 -5.43
C ALA A 63 -2.87 5.21 -6.06
N LEU A 64 -2.77 6.50 -5.73
CA LEU A 64 -1.67 7.37 -6.16
C LEU A 64 -0.32 6.90 -5.59
N GLY A 65 -0.27 6.52 -4.32
CA GLY A 65 0.94 5.94 -3.72
C GLY A 65 1.39 4.65 -4.41
N HIS A 66 0.44 3.77 -4.76
CA HIS A 66 0.72 2.55 -5.49
C HIS A 66 1.24 2.83 -6.91
N GLU A 67 0.60 3.74 -7.65
CA GLU A 67 1.04 4.11 -9.01
C GLU A 67 2.41 4.81 -9.00
N LEU A 68 2.71 5.66 -8.01
CA LEU A 68 4.05 6.23 -7.84
C LEU A 68 5.13 5.17 -7.58
N TYR A 69 4.81 4.15 -6.78
CA TYR A 69 5.71 3.02 -6.57
C TYR A 69 5.94 2.24 -7.86
N MET A 70 4.88 1.98 -8.63
CA MET A 70 4.98 1.31 -9.93
C MET A 70 5.76 2.14 -10.95
N LEU A 71 5.61 3.47 -10.95
CA LEU A 71 6.34 4.38 -11.83
C LEU A 71 7.85 4.34 -11.58
N LYS A 72 8.28 4.26 -10.31
CA LYS A 72 9.70 4.02 -9.96
C LYS A 72 10.23 2.67 -10.44
N LYS A 73 9.38 1.64 -10.46
CA LYS A 73 9.80 0.27 -10.80
C LYS A 73 9.75 -0.03 -12.29
N LYS A 74 8.78 0.55 -13.01
CA LYS A 74 8.54 0.34 -14.43
C LYS A 74 7.97 1.64 -15.01
N ASN A 75 8.82 2.38 -15.71
CA ASN A 75 8.45 3.67 -16.29
C ASN A 75 7.65 3.44 -17.57
N SER A 76 6.34 3.26 -17.43
CA SER A 76 5.41 3.09 -18.55
C SER A 76 4.68 4.40 -18.82
N PHE A 77 4.44 4.71 -20.09
CA PHE A 77 3.66 5.89 -20.48
C PHE A 77 2.24 5.87 -19.89
N VAL A 78 1.66 4.67 -19.76
CA VAL A 78 0.33 4.48 -19.16
C VAL A 78 0.35 4.86 -17.67
N THR A 79 1.35 4.41 -16.89
CA THR A 79 1.43 4.74 -15.46
C THR A 79 1.64 6.23 -15.22
N ILE A 80 2.37 6.93 -16.10
CA ILE A 80 2.51 8.39 -16.02
C ILE A 80 1.15 9.09 -16.18
N ILE A 81 0.36 8.70 -17.20
CA ILE A 81 -0.98 9.27 -17.42
C ILE A 81 -1.89 8.97 -16.21
N THR A 82 -1.86 7.74 -15.70
CA THR A 82 -2.67 7.34 -14.55
C THR A 82 -2.32 8.14 -13.30
N VAL A 83 -1.02 8.40 -13.05
CA VAL A 83 -0.58 9.26 -11.95
C VAL A 83 -1.11 10.69 -12.12
N ILE A 84 -1.03 11.28 -13.31
CA ILE A 84 -1.52 12.64 -13.55
C ILE A 84 -3.03 12.73 -13.27
N ILE A 85 -3.81 11.77 -13.75
CA ILE A 85 -5.26 11.70 -13.50
C ILE A 85 -5.53 11.57 -11.99
N LEU A 86 -4.81 10.68 -11.31
CA LEU A 86 -4.95 10.50 -9.86
C LEU A 86 -4.58 11.76 -9.08
N VAL A 87 -3.56 12.51 -9.50
CA VAL A 87 -3.20 13.79 -8.87
C VAL A 87 -4.36 14.78 -8.98
N VAL A 88 -4.93 14.95 -10.17
CA VAL A 88 -6.08 15.84 -10.38
C VAL A 88 -7.27 15.40 -9.52
N ALA A 89 -7.59 14.11 -9.51
CA ALA A 89 -8.67 13.56 -8.70
C ALA A 89 -8.47 13.79 -7.20
N ASN A 90 -7.24 13.62 -6.69
CA ASN A 90 -6.90 13.90 -5.30
C ASN A 90 -7.06 15.40 -4.99
N VAL A 91 -6.59 16.30 -5.84
CA VAL A 91 -6.73 17.76 -5.64
C VAL A 91 -8.19 18.16 -5.60
N THR A 92 -9.02 17.64 -6.51
CA THR A 92 -10.46 17.93 -6.52
C THR A 92 -11.18 17.35 -5.30
N ALA A 93 -10.81 16.15 -4.85
CA ALA A 93 -11.39 15.53 -3.66
C ALA A 93 -11.03 16.32 -2.39
N VAL A 94 -9.78 16.78 -2.26
CA VAL A 94 -9.36 17.65 -1.15
C VAL A 94 -10.15 18.96 -1.17
N TRP A 95 -10.29 19.59 -2.32
CA TRP A 95 -11.07 20.82 -2.44
C TRP A 95 -12.53 20.63 -2.00
N SER A 96 -13.14 19.49 -2.35
CA SER A 96 -14.49 19.13 -1.93
C SER A 96 -14.63 18.88 -0.42
N LEU A 97 -13.54 18.62 0.30
CA LEU A 97 -13.56 18.49 1.77
C LEU A 97 -13.55 19.84 2.48
N PHE A 98 -13.01 20.87 1.83
CA PHE A 98 -12.94 22.23 2.38
C PHE A 98 -14.15 23.11 2.00
N VAL A 99 -14.98 22.66 1.05
CA VAL A 99 -16.22 23.31 0.59
C VAL A 99 -17.46 22.64 1.17
#